data_AF-A0A3Q3E8S6-F1
#
_entry.id   AF-A0A3Q3E8S6-F1
#
_cell.length_a   1.000
_cell.length_b   1.000
_cell.length_c   1.000
_cell.angle_alpha   90.00
_cell.angle_beta   90.00
_cell.angle_gamma   90.00
#
_symmetry.space_group_name_H-M   'P 1'
#
loop_
_entity.id
_entity.type
_entity.pdbx_description
1 polymer ?
#
loop_
_entity_poly.entity_id
_entity_poly.type
_entity_poly.pdbx_seq_one_letter_code
_entity_poly.pdbx_strand_id
1 'polypeptide(L)'
;GSQILNGLSAEEHRSVLQMIKRAILATDLTVYMRRKEFFSLSKKRKVNWKSEKQRDLLSMLMTASDLSAITKPWHEQQRIANLVSMEFFAQGDKEKEEFKIKPVGIMNRENSTRLPYMQVEYIDDICYPLYKAVSTLFDSCFPLMLGCKKNRENWLLLVKEAE
;
A
#
# COMPACT_ATOMS: atom_id res chain seq x y z
N GLY A 1 -5.58 -16.06 28.33
CA GLY A 1 -6.61 -16.44 27.35
C GLY A 1 -6.42 -15.68 26.06
N SER A 2 -5.38 -16.00 25.29
CA SER A 2 -5.03 -15.28 24.05
C SER A 2 -5.02 -16.19 22.81
N GLN A 3 -5.41 -17.45 22.97
CA GLN A 3 -5.41 -18.46 21.91
C GLN A 3 -6.76 -18.44 21.18
N ILE A 4 -6.98 -17.38 20.38
CA ILE A 4 -8.24 -17.14 19.65
C ILE A 4 -8.60 -18.23 18.64
N LEU A 5 -7.65 -19.12 18.31
CA LEU A 5 -7.81 -20.20 17.33
C LEU A 5 -8.04 -21.59 17.97
N ASN A 6 -8.18 -21.68 19.29
CA ASN A 6 -8.27 -22.98 20.00
C ASN A 6 -9.49 -23.84 19.64
N GLY A 7 -10.55 -23.25 19.08
CA GLY A 7 -11.73 -23.97 18.62
C GLY A 7 -11.53 -24.70 17.29
N LEU A 8 -10.40 -24.50 16.60
CA LEU A 8 -10.12 -25.10 15.30
C LEU A 8 -9.54 -26.50 15.45
N SER A 9 -9.85 -27.37 14.49
CA SER A 9 -9.11 -28.63 14.33
C SER A 9 -7.64 -28.37 14.03
N ALA A 10 -6.79 -29.38 14.24
CA ALA A 10 -5.36 -29.24 13.96
C ALA A 10 -5.06 -28.90 12.48
N GLU A 11 -5.90 -29.35 11.55
CA GLU A 11 -5.76 -29.05 10.12
C GLU A 11 -6.16 -27.61 9.79
N GLU A 12 -7.32 -27.15 10.28
CA GLU A 12 -7.76 -25.77 10.13
C GLU A 12 -6.77 -24.79 10.75
N HIS A 13 -6.25 -25.12 11.94
CA HIS A 13 -5.25 -24.31 12.61
C HIS A 13 -3.99 -24.12 11.74
N ARG A 14 -3.47 -25.19 11.13
CA ARG A 14 -2.33 -25.10 10.20
C ARG A 14 -2.66 -24.25 8.97
N SER A 15 -3.84 -24.44 8.39
CA SER A 15 -4.30 -23.71 7.20
C SER A 15 -4.42 -22.20 7.47
N VAL A 16 -5.05 -21.83 8.58
CA VAL A 16 -5.21 -20.43 9.01
C VAL A 16 -3.85 -19.78 9.30
N LEU A 17 -2.95 -20.47 10.00
CA LEU A 17 -1.60 -19.94 10.23
C LEU A 17 -0.84 -19.71 8.93
N GLN A 18 -0.96 -20.62 7.95
CA GLN A 18 -0.33 -20.45 6.66
C GLN A 18 -0.92 -19.28 5.87
N MET A 19 -2.24 -19.06 5.96
CA MET A 19 -2.91 -17.90 5.38
C MET A 19 -2.45 -16.60 6.04
N ILE A 20 -2.40 -16.52 7.37
CA ILE A 20 -1.90 -15.35 8.12
C ILE A 20 -0.46 -15.05 7.73
N LYS A 21 0.41 -16.06 7.67
CA LYS A 21 1.81 -15.89 7.24
C LYS A 21 1.90 -15.30 5.83
N ARG A 22 1.12 -15.81 4.87
CA ARG A 22 1.09 -15.29 3.50
C ARG A 22 0.57 -13.84 3.46
N ALA A 23 -0.45 -13.53 4.27
CA ALA A 23 -1.02 -12.18 4.37
C ALA A 23 -0.03 -11.16 4.93
N ILE A 24 0.70 -11.49 6.00
CA ILE A 24 1.74 -10.63 6.58
C ILE A 24 2.87 -10.41 5.58
N LEU A 25 3.36 -11.46 4.93
CA LEU A 25 4.45 -11.31 3.94
C LEU A 25 4.04 -10.48 2.72
N ALA A 26 2.75 -10.36 2.42
CA ALA A 26 2.26 -9.56 1.30
C ALA A 26 2.17 -8.06 1.59
N THR A 27 2.36 -7.62 2.84
CA THR A 27 2.46 -6.19 3.16
C THR A 27 3.83 -5.61 2.81
N ASP A 28 4.83 -6.46 2.55
CA ASP A 28 6.12 -6.01 2.04
C ASP A 28 5.98 -5.51 0.59
N LEU A 29 6.25 -4.21 0.39
CA LEU A 29 6.17 -3.58 -0.94
C LEU A 29 7.14 -4.22 -1.95
N THR A 30 8.25 -4.83 -1.53
CA THR A 30 9.14 -5.55 -2.44
C THR A 30 8.47 -6.81 -3.00
N VAL A 31 7.60 -7.46 -2.23
CA VAL A 31 6.77 -8.58 -2.68
C VAL A 31 5.73 -8.07 -3.67
N TYR A 32 5.07 -6.95 -3.36
CA TYR A 32 4.13 -6.27 -4.28
C TYR A 32 4.76 -6.02 -5.66
N MET A 33 5.98 -5.46 -5.72
CA MET A 33 6.67 -5.17 -6.99
C MET A 33 6.91 -6.41 -7.86
N ARG A 34 7.01 -7.59 -7.24
CA ARG A 34 7.24 -8.87 -7.94
C ARG A 34 5.94 -9.49 -8.45
N ARG A 35 4.76 -9.02 -8.04
CA ARG A 35 3.44 -9.61 -8.34
C ARG A 35 2.85 -9.17 -9.71
N LYS A 36 3.68 -9.18 -10.76
CA LYS A 36 3.25 -8.81 -12.14
C LYS A 36 2.08 -9.66 -12.67
N GLU A 37 1.99 -10.92 -12.23
CA GLU A 37 0.89 -11.84 -12.60
C GLU A 37 -0.48 -11.29 -12.17
N PHE A 38 -0.58 -10.67 -10.99
CA PHE A 38 -1.85 -10.08 -10.50
C PHE A 38 -2.37 -8.99 -11.45
N PHE A 39 -1.49 -8.09 -11.88
CA PHE A 39 -1.84 -7.02 -12.82
C PHE A 39 -2.21 -7.55 -14.21
N SER A 40 -1.58 -8.63 -14.65
CA SER A 40 -1.92 -9.29 -15.92
C SER A 40 -3.30 -9.95 -15.88
N LEU A 41 -3.60 -10.69 -14.81
CA LEU A 41 -4.86 -11.43 -14.66
C LEU A 41 -6.04 -10.49 -14.39
N SER A 42 -5.84 -9.43 -13.60
CA SER A 42 -6.86 -8.39 -13.37
C SER A 42 -7.29 -7.70 -14.66
N LYS A 43 -6.34 -7.27 -15.50
CA LYS A 43 -6.64 -6.68 -16.81
C LYS A 43 -7.48 -7.60 -17.70
N LYS A 44 -7.25 -8.91 -17.62
CA LYS A 44 -7.99 -9.91 -18.41
C LYS A 44 -9.33 -10.31 -17.78
N ARG A 45 -9.63 -9.89 -16.53
CA ARG A 45 -10.73 -10.41 -15.69
C ARG A 45 -10.77 -11.95 -15.64
N LYS A 46 -9.60 -12.60 -15.72
CA LYS A 46 -9.47 -14.07 -15.78
C LYS A 46 -8.74 -14.59 -14.55
N VAL A 47 -9.35 -14.45 -13.38
CA VAL A 47 -8.84 -15.05 -12.14
C VAL A 47 -9.69 -16.25 -11.77
N ASN A 48 -9.07 -17.42 -11.71
CA ASN A 48 -9.65 -18.66 -11.23
C ASN A 48 -9.43 -18.78 -9.72
N TRP A 49 -10.41 -18.34 -8.94
CA TRP A 49 -10.38 -18.39 -7.48
C TRP A 49 -10.37 -19.81 -6.89
N LYS A 50 -10.64 -20.84 -7.70
CA LYS A 50 -10.52 -22.24 -7.27
C LYS A 50 -9.07 -22.73 -7.28
N SER A 51 -8.18 -22.08 -8.04
CA SER A 51 -6.76 -22.40 -8.04
C SER A 51 -6.10 -21.81 -6.80
N GLU A 52 -5.45 -22.65 -5.98
CA GLU A 52 -4.74 -22.17 -4.79
C GLU A 52 -3.71 -21.09 -5.13
N LYS A 53 -2.93 -21.29 -6.22
CA LYS A 53 -1.93 -20.34 -6.68
C LYS A 53 -2.53 -18.97 -7.04
N GLN A 54 -3.68 -18.93 -7.69
CA GLN A 54 -4.33 -17.66 -8.05
C GLN A 54 -5.10 -17.06 -6.88
N ARG A 55 -5.62 -17.90 -5.98
CA ARG A 55 -6.23 -17.46 -4.73
C ARG A 55 -5.20 -16.78 -3.81
N ASP A 56 -3.95 -17.21 -3.83
CA ASP A 56 -2.86 -16.50 -3.13
C ASP A 56 -2.67 -15.06 -3.60
N LEU A 57 -3.11 -14.70 -4.81
CA LEU A 57 -3.10 -13.31 -5.27
C LEU A 57 -4.11 -12.43 -4.52
N LEU A 58 -5.06 -13.01 -3.78
CA LEU A 58 -5.89 -12.26 -2.83
C LEU A 58 -5.06 -11.61 -1.72
N SER A 59 -3.84 -12.09 -1.47
CA SER A 59 -2.91 -11.42 -0.55
C SER A 59 -2.59 -9.98 -0.98
N MET A 60 -2.79 -9.61 -2.26
CA MET A 60 -2.71 -8.21 -2.73
C MET A 60 -3.78 -7.30 -2.09
N LEU A 61 -4.86 -7.87 -1.55
CA LEU A 61 -5.83 -7.13 -0.75
C LEU A 61 -5.22 -6.68 0.59
N MET A 62 -4.21 -7.38 1.11
CA MET A 62 -3.46 -6.92 2.28
C MET A 62 -2.66 -5.67 1.93
N THR A 63 -1.93 -5.67 0.81
CA THR A 63 -1.25 -4.46 0.32
C THR A 63 -2.25 -3.33 0.10
N ALA A 64 -3.40 -3.60 -0.52
CA ALA A 64 -4.42 -2.58 -0.74
C ALA A 64 -5.02 -2.03 0.57
N SER A 65 -5.07 -2.86 1.62
CA SER A 65 -5.52 -2.45 2.95
C SER A 65 -4.45 -1.59 3.64
N ASP A 66 -3.19 -2.00 3.55
CA ASP A 66 -2.02 -1.31 4.12
C ASP A 66 -1.86 0.09 3.52
N LEU A 67 -2.07 0.23 2.20
CA LEU A 67 -1.98 1.51 1.50
C LEU A 67 -3.28 2.34 1.54
N SER A 68 -4.32 1.90 2.27
CA SER A 68 -5.66 2.48 2.19
C SER A 68 -5.76 3.95 2.63
N ALA A 69 -4.76 4.49 3.33
CA ALA A 69 -4.67 5.90 3.68
C ALA A 69 -4.83 6.82 2.45
N ILE A 70 -4.29 6.42 1.30
CA ILE A 70 -4.35 7.21 0.07
C ILE A 70 -5.74 7.29 -0.55
N THR A 71 -6.68 6.47 -0.07
CA THR A 71 -8.07 6.40 -0.55
C THR A 71 -9.04 7.17 0.34
N LYS A 72 -8.57 7.68 1.49
CA LYS A 72 -9.40 8.36 2.49
C LYS A 72 -9.83 9.75 2.01
N PRO A 73 -10.83 10.38 2.65
CA PRO A 73 -11.13 11.79 2.43
C PRO A 73 -9.88 12.67 2.59
N TRP A 74 -9.84 13.78 1.86
CA TRP A 74 -8.64 14.60 1.72
C TRP A 74 -7.97 15.01 3.05
N HIS A 75 -8.74 15.50 4.01
CA HIS A 75 -8.21 15.91 5.32
C HIS A 75 -7.52 14.77 6.07
N GLU A 76 -8.08 13.56 6.04
CA GLU A 76 -7.47 12.38 6.66
C GLU A 76 -6.22 11.94 5.89
N GLN A 77 -6.28 11.97 4.56
CA GLN A 77 -5.11 11.63 3.76
C GLN A 77 -3.95 12.58 4.08
N GLN A 78 -4.17 13.89 4.11
CA GLN A 78 -3.12 14.88 4.38
C GLN A 78 -2.53 14.66 5.78
N ARG A 79 -3.39 14.44 6.78
CA ARG A 79 -2.97 14.14 8.14
C ARG A 79 -2.07 12.90 8.19
N ILE A 80 -2.47 11.82 7.53
CA ILE A 80 -1.69 10.58 7.50
C ILE A 80 -0.38 10.75 6.71
N ALA A 81 -0.40 11.45 5.57
CA ALA A 81 0.80 11.74 4.80
C ALA A 81 1.83 12.52 5.61
N ASN A 82 1.39 13.48 6.43
CA ASN A 82 2.27 14.21 7.33
C ASN A 82 2.87 13.30 8.40
N LEU A 83 2.09 12.41 9.02
CA LEU A 83 2.58 11.46 10.01
C LEU A 83 3.64 10.50 9.42
N VAL A 84 3.35 9.92 8.25
CA VAL A 84 4.29 9.05 7.53
C VAL A 84 5.58 9.80 7.16
N SER A 85 5.45 11.05 6.71
CA SER A 85 6.62 11.87 6.36
C SER A 85 7.46 12.19 7.60
N MET A 86 6.83 12.49 8.74
CA MET A 86 7.53 12.72 10.01
C MET A 86 8.30 11.47 10.46
N GLU A 87 7.72 10.29 10.28
CA GLU A 87 8.38 9.01 10.58
C GLU A 87 9.60 8.79 9.66
N PHE A 88 9.46 8.98 8.35
CA PHE A 88 10.58 8.86 7.41
C PHE A 88 11.70 9.85 7.69
N PHE A 89 11.36 11.10 8.05
CA PHE A 89 12.36 12.09 8.42
C PHE A 89 13.07 11.73 9.72
N ALA A 90 12.34 11.24 10.72
CA ALA A 90 12.95 10.79 11.97
C ALA A 90 13.91 9.61 11.75
N GLN A 91 13.56 8.67 10.86
CA GLN A 91 14.47 7.61 10.46
C GLN A 91 15.71 8.15 9.74
N GLY A 92 15.54 9.04 8.75
CA GLY A 92 16.66 9.63 8.03
C GLY A 92 17.60 10.43 8.93
N ASP A 93 17.06 11.19 9.87
CA ASP A 93 17.84 11.94 10.86
C ASP A 93 18.68 11.00 11.73
N LYS A 94 18.08 9.90 12.20
CA LYS A 94 18.78 8.87 12.97
C LYS A 94 19.89 8.19 12.17
N GLU A 95 19.62 7.84 10.92
CA GLU A 95 20.62 7.22 10.04
C GLU A 95 21.81 8.15 9.75
N LYS A 96 21.53 9.44 9.57
CA LYS A 96 22.56 10.48 9.40
C LYS A 96 23.39 10.68 10.67
N GLU A 97 22.77 10.67 11.84
CA GLU A 97 23.44 10.86 13.12
C GLU A 97 24.31 9.65 13.51
N GLU A 98 23.73 8.45 13.52
CA GLU A 98 24.37 7.23 14.04
C GLU A 98 25.33 6.60 13.03
N PHE A 99 24.97 6.57 11.74
CA PHE A 99 25.72 5.83 10.71
C PHE A 99 26.43 6.74 9.70
N LYS A 100 26.25 8.07 9.80
CA LYS A 100 26.81 9.06 8.84
C LYS A 100 26.40 8.78 7.39
N ILE A 101 25.24 8.17 7.20
CA ILE A 101 24.68 7.87 5.88
C ILE A 101 23.88 9.09 5.40
N LYS A 102 23.99 9.44 4.12
CA LYS A 102 23.14 10.46 3.51
C LYS A 102 21.73 9.89 3.31
N PRO A 103 20.68 10.47 3.92
CA PRO A 103 19.32 9.96 3.76
C PRO A 103 18.86 10.00 2.30
N VAL A 104 18.07 9.01 1.91
CA VAL A 104 17.41 8.99 0.61
C VAL A 104 16.37 10.11 0.51
N GLY A 105 15.97 10.48 -0.71
CA GLY A 105 15.13 11.66 -0.97
C GLY A 105 13.88 11.77 -0.08
N ILE A 106 13.13 10.68 0.09
CA ILE A 106 11.90 10.63 0.90
C ILE A 106 12.15 10.71 2.42
N MET A 107 13.35 10.33 2.87
CA MET A 107 13.76 10.37 4.28
C MET A 107 14.55 11.64 4.64
N ASN A 108 14.96 12.44 3.66
CA ASN A 108 15.64 13.70 3.93
C ASN A 108 14.61 14.80 4.25
N ARG A 109 14.60 15.27 5.50
CA ARG A 109 13.74 16.36 5.98
C ARG A 109 13.88 17.66 5.18
N GLU A 110 15.05 17.89 4.59
CA GLU A 110 15.32 19.05 3.71
C GLU A 110 14.43 19.03 2.45
N ASN A 111 13.92 17.87 2.05
CA ASN A 111 12.99 17.72 0.92
C ASN A 111 11.51 17.88 1.31
N SER A 112 11.20 18.36 2.52
CA SER A 112 9.81 18.50 2.99
C SER A 112 8.93 19.34 2.07
N THR A 113 9.48 20.35 1.40
CA THR A 113 8.76 21.16 0.40
C THR A 113 8.36 20.36 -0.85
N ARG A 114 9.05 19.26 -1.14
CA ARG A 114 8.74 18.35 -2.27
C ARG A 114 7.69 17.30 -1.92
N LEU A 115 7.16 17.31 -0.69
CA LEU A 115 6.18 16.31 -0.25
C LEU A 115 4.97 16.19 -1.21
N PRO A 116 4.35 17.28 -1.70
CA PRO A 116 3.25 17.16 -2.66
C PRO A 116 3.64 16.39 -3.92
N TYR A 117 4.81 16.69 -4.48
CA TYR A 117 5.33 16.03 -5.66
C TYR A 117 5.60 14.53 -5.41
N MET A 118 6.23 14.21 -4.27
CA MET A 118 6.50 12.81 -3.87
C MET A 118 5.21 12.00 -3.68
N GLN A 119 4.14 12.63 -3.18
CA GLN A 119 2.83 11.97 -3.05
C GLN A 119 2.19 11.68 -4.42
N VAL A 120 2.34 12.57 -5.41
CA VAL A 120 1.87 12.31 -6.78
C VAL A 120 2.60 11.13 -7.39
N GLU A 121 3.94 11.09 -7.32
CA GLU A 121 4.74 9.95 -7.82
C GLU A 121 4.35 8.65 -7.12
N TYR A 122 4.23 8.67 -5.79
CA TYR A 122 3.82 7.51 -5.02
C TYR A 122 2.44 6.98 -5.44
N ILE A 123 1.48 7.87 -5.70
CA ILE A 123 0.17 7.47 -6.20
C ILE A 123 0.28 6.84 -7.58
N ASP A 124 1.02 7.46 -8.50
CA ASP A 124 1.12 7.01 -9.88
C ASP A 124 1.82 5.66 -10.03
N ASP A 125 2.90 5.46 -9.30
CA ASP A 125 3.75 4.28 -9.43
C ASP A 125 3.23 3.10 -8.59
N ILE A 126 2.60 3.38 -7.45
CA ILE A 126 2.26 2.35 -6.45
C ILE A 126 0.75 2.22 -6.30
N CYS A 127 0.07 3.27 -5.84
CA CYS A 127 -1.30 3.13 -5.35
C CYS A 127 -2.33 2.99 -6.47
N TYR A 128 -2.25 3.83 -7.50
CA TYR A 128 -3.23 3.85 -8.58
C TYR A 128 -3.25 2.55 -9.38
N PRO A 129 -2.11 1.95 -9.81
CA PRO A 129 -2.09 0.65 -10.46
C PRO A 129 -2.76 -0.43 -9.61
N LEU A 130 -2.48 -0.44 -8.30
CA LEU A 130 -3.06 -1.38 -7.35
C LEU A 130 -4.59 -1.24 -7.26
N TYR A 131 -5.10 -0.04 -6.95
CA TYR A 131 -6.54 0.16 -6.80
C TYR A 131 -7.30 0.02 -8.12
N LYS A 132 -6.67 0.32 -9.26
CA LYS A 132 -7.25 0.04 -10.57
C LYS A 132 -7.40 -1.47 -10.80
N ALA A 133 -6.37 -2.27 -10.48
CA ALA A 133 -6.43 -3.71 -10.61
C ALA A 133 -7.46 -4.34 -9.65
N VAL A 134 -7.48 -3.89 -8.39
CA VAL A 134 -8.44 -4.36 -7.37
C VAL A 134 -9.87 -4.00 -7.78
N SER A 135 -10.15 -2.76 -8.20
CA SER A 135 -11.50 -2.37 -8.65
C SER A 135 -11.94 -3.04 -9.95
N THR A 136 -11.01 -3.50 -10.79
CA THR A 136 -11.34 -4.29 -11.99
C THR A 136 -11.78 -5.72 -11.62
N LEU A 137 -11.25 -6.27 -10.53
CA LEU A 137 -11.58 -7.60 -10.04
C LEU A 137 -12.80 -7.60 -9.10
N PHE A 138 -12.96 -6.54 -8.32
CA PHE A 138 -13.98 -6.39 -7.30
C PHE A 138 -14.66 -5.03 -7.47
N ASP A 139 -15.81 -5.01 -8.16
CA ASP A 139 -16.53 -3.76 -8.46
C ASP A 139 -16.91 -3.00 -7.18
N SER A 140 -17.13 -3.70 -6.06
CA SER A 140 -17.38 -3.11 -4.73
C SER A 140 -16.21 -2.28 -4.19
N CYS A 141 -14.99 -2.48 -4.69
CA CYS A 141 -13.80 -1.72 -4.32
C CYS A 141 -13.59 -0.47 -5.18
N PHE A 142 -14.47 -0.17 -6.15
CA PHE A 142 -14.40 1.03 -6.98
C PHE A 142 -14.28 2.36 -6.19
N PRO A 143 -14.94 2.55 -5.04
CA PRO A 143 -14.76 3.76 -4.23
C PRO A 143 -13.31 4.02 -3.80
N LEU A 144 -12.51 2.98 -3.57
CA LEU A 144 -11.09 3.12 -3.21
C LEU A 144 -10.27 3.72 -4.36
N MET A 145 -10.53 3.25 -5.58
CA MET A 145 -9.89 3.78 -6.79
C MET A 145 -10.26 5.24 -7.01
N LEU A 146 -11.53 5.60 -6.82
CA LEU A 146 -11.97 7.00 -6.90
C LEU A 146 -11.32 7.87 -5.83
N GLY A 147 -11.23 7.41 -4.58
CA GLY A 147 -10.56 8.15 -3.51
C GLY A 147 -9.09 8.39 -3.80
N CYS A 148 -8.38 7.37 -4.28
CA CYS A 148 -6.99 7.46 -4.72
C CYS A 148 -6.82 8.51 -5.84
N LYS A 149 -7.68 8.48 -6.86
CA LYS A 149 -7.65 9.45 -7.96
C LYS A 149 -7.91 10.89 -7.48
N LYS A 150 -8.90 11.09 -6.63
CA LYS A 150 -9.21 12.41 -6.05
C LYS A 150 -8.05 12.99 -5.25
N ASN A 151 -7.41 12.16 -4.42
CA ASN A 151 -6.26 12.62 -3.64
C ASN A 151 -5.04 12.92 -4.52
N ARG A 152 -4.86 12.20 -5.62
CA ARG A 152 -3.86 12.55 -6.65
C ARG A 152 -4.10 13.95 -7.21
N GLU A 153 -5.34 14.27 -7.54
CA GLU A 153 -5.72 15.59 -8.07
C GLU A 153 -5.44 16.69 -7.03
N ASN A 154 -5.78 16.46 -5.76
CA ASN A 154 -5.50 17.40 -4.68
C ASN A 154 -4.00 17.62 -4.47
N TRP A 155 -3.19 16.56 -4.45
CA TRP A 155 -1.73 16.69 -4.36
C TRP A 155 -1.15 17.45 -5.55
N LEU A 156 -1.66 17.20 -6.75
CA LEU A 156 -1.22 17.91 -7.95
C LEU A 156 -1.57 19.41 -7.90
N LEU A 157 -2.70 19.78 -7.29
CA LEU A 157 -3.02 21.20 -7.04
C LEU A 157 -1.99 21.84 -6.11
N LEU A 158 -1.62 21.17 -5.01
CA LEU A 158 -0.60 21.66 -4.10
C LEU A 158 0.80 21.78 -4.76
N VAL A 159 1.13 20.92 -5.71
CA VAL A 159 2.37 21.06 -6.51
C VAL A 159 2.34 22.37 -7.31
N LYS A 160 1.23 22.64 -8.00
CA LYS A 160 1.07 23.83 -8.85
C LYS A 160 0.99 25.14 -8.07
N GLU A 161 0.49 25.10 -6.83
CA GLU A 161 0.44 26.27 -5.95
C GLU A 161 1.81 26.63 -5.35
N ALA A 162 2.76 25.68 -5.37
CA ALA A 162 4.12 25.85 -4.87
C ALA A 162 5.13 26.25 -5.97
N GLU A 163 4.70 26.30 -7.23
CA GLU A 163 5.44 26.82 -8.40
C GLU A 163 5.25 28.33 -8.55
#